data_AF-A0A9J6GQW2-F1
#
_entry.id   AF-A0A9J6GQW2-F1
#
_cell.length_a   1.000
_cell.length_b   1.000
_cell.length_c   1.000
_cell.angle_alpha   90.00
_cell.angle_beta   90.00
_cell.angle_gamma   90.00
#
_symmetry.space_group_name_H-M   'P 1'
#
loop_
_entity.id
_entity.type
_entity.pdbx_description
1 polymer ?
#
loop_
_entity_poly.entity_id
_entity_poly.type
_entity_poly.pdbx_seq_one_letter_code
_entity_poly.pdbx_strand_id
1 'polypeptide(L)'
;MPPPPSPLSLAGNLPMQLRWYIEDMADVLLFIIQYQPDAAEGVSSPLVELLAWLLCAADRLKKPYLSAKLVEVLFCAHVAGCGSLSSRLLALPRAQQRLGPALMRFYTDVESTGAASEFYDKFTIRYHISVLLKSLWERPHHREAILAEASQGGRQFVRFVNMLMNDTTFLLDESLESLKRLHTGIEPAPGGGPSLPPAELQSRRRQLAMDERQCRSYLTLARETVDTLHY
;
A
#
# COMPACT_ATOMS: atom_id res chain seq x y z
N MET A 1 -34.62 -27.60 2.29
CA MET A 1 -33.19 -27.27 2.49
C MET A 1 -33.08 -25.79 2.76
N PRO A 2 -32.31 -25.34 3.76
CA PRO A 2 -32.01 -23.92 3.90
C PRO A 2 -31.21 -23.46 2.68
N PRO A 3 -31.36 -22.20 2.23
CA PRO A 3 -30.54 -21.67 1.15
C PRO A 3 -29.07 -21.69 1.54
N PRO A 4 -28.13 -21.86 0.59
CA PRO A 4 -26.71 -21.79 0.88
C PRO A 4 -26.41 -20.42 1.52
N PRO A 5 -25.56 -20.38 2.57
CA PRO A 5 -25.23 -19.14 3.24
C PRO A 5 -24.63 -18.16 2.24
N SER A 6 -25.07 -16.90 2.31
CA SER A 6 -24.54 -15.85 1.45
C SER A 6 -23.02 -15.72 1.66
N PRO A 7 -22.22 -15.46 0.61
CA PRO A 7 -20.77 -15.31 0.72
C PRO A 7 -20.36 -14.29 1.80
N LEU A 8 -21.22 -13.31 2.05
CA LEU A 8 -21.06 -12.26 3.06
C LEU A 8 -21.01 -12.78 4.51
N SER A 9 -21.63 -13.93 4.80
CA SER A 9 -21.62 -14.57 6.12
C SER A 9 -20.33 -15.37 6.38
N LEU A 10 -19.66 -15.84 5.34
CA LEU A 10 -18.40 -16.58 5.43
C LEU A 10 -17.23 -15.69 5.85
N ALA A 11 -17.28 -14.40 5.50
CA ALA A 11 -16.21 -13.43 5.75
C ALA A 11 -15.92 -13.21 7.25
N GLY A 12 -16.93 -13.26 8.12
CA GLY A 12 -16.78 -12.96 9.55
C GLY A 12 -16.08 -14.06 10.36
N ASN A 13 -16.10 -15.30 9.84
CA ASN A 13 -15.60 -16.52 10.47
C ASN A 13 -14.81 -17.40 9.47
N LEU A 14 -13.89 -16.79 8.71
CA LEU A 14 -12.96 -17.61 7.91
C LEU A 14 -12.20 -18.57 8.85
N PRO A 15 -12.27 -19.89 8.63
CA PRO A 15 -11.49 -20.86 9.39
C PRO A 15 -10.02 -20.49 9.36
N MET A 16 -9.29 -20.69 10.47
CA MET A 16 -7.84 -20.43 10.55
C MET A 16 -7.09 -21.05 9.37
N GLN A 17 -7.46 -22.27 8.97
CA GLN A 17 -6.88 -22.99 7.83
C GLN A 17 -6.98 -22.19 6.52
N LEU A 18 -8.14 -21.59 6.24
CA LEU A 18 -8.37 -20.84 5.01
C LEU A 18 -7.52 -19.56 4.93
N ARG A 19 -7.10 -19.01 6.08
CA ARG A 19 -6.23 -17.82 6.11
C ARG A 19 -4.81 -18.14 5.64
N TRP A 20 -4.26 -19.29 6.04
CA TRP A 20 -2.95 -19.75 5.59
C TRP A 20 -2.95 -19.99 4.08
N TYR A 21 -4.00 -20.62 3.54
CA TYR A 21 -4.15 -20.78 2.10
C TYR A 21 -4.17 -19.45 1.34
N ILE A 22 -4.85 -18.43 1.86
CA ILE A 22 -4.87 -17.10 1.22
C ILE A 22 -3.48 -16.44 1.29
N GLU A 23 -2.77 -16.62 2.40
CA GLU A 23 -1.42 -16.10 2.58
C GLU A 23 -0.43 -16.76 1.60
N ASP A 24 -0.40 -18.09 1.54
CA ASP A 24 0.44 -18.84 0.60
C ASP A 24 0.11 -18.50 -0.86
N MET A 25 -1.18 -18.36 -1.18
CA MET A 25 -1.65 -17.93 -2.50
C MET A 25 -1.12 -16.54 -2.86
N ALA A 26 -1.15 -15.60 -1.91
CA ALA A 26 -0.61 -14.26 -2.14
C ALA A 26 0.91 -14.28 -2.33
N ASP A 27 1.65 -15.07 -1.54
CA ASP A 27 3.10 -15.21 -1.68
C ASP A 27 3.49 -15.83 -3.03
N VAL A 28 2.77 -16.85 -3.48
CA VAL A 28 2.96 -17.45 -4.81
C VAL A 28 2.67 -16.44 -5.92
N LEU A 29 1.60 -15.65 -5.80
CA LEU A 29 1.27 -14.62 -6.79
C LEU A 29 2.33 -13.53 -6.84
N LEU A 30 2.82 -13.06 -5.69
CA LEU A 30 3.91 -12.07 -5.62
C LEU A 30 5.19 -12.62 -6.29
N PHE A 31 5.54 -13.87 -5.99
CA PHE A 31 6.68 -14.54 -6.62
C PHE A 31 6.51 -14.62 -8.13
N ILE A 32 5.35 -15.06 -8.62
CA ILE A 32 5.08 -15.15 -10.06
C ILE A 32 5.16 -13.75 -10.71
N ILE A 33 4.51 -12.73 -10.14
CA ILE A 33 4.54 -11.37 -10.67
C ILE A 33 5.97 -10.83 -10.75
N GLN A 34 6.80 -11.13 -9.73
CA GLN A 34 8.17 -10.63 -9.66
C GLN A 34 9.12 -11.32 -10.65
N TYR A 35 9.03 -12.64 -10.80
CA TYR A 35 10.02 -13.42 -11.55
C TYR A 35 9.53 -13.93 -12.91
N GLN A 36 8.21 -14.01 -13.11
CA GLN A 36 7.59 -14.50 -14.35
C GLN A 36 6.24 -13.80 -14.60
N PRO A 37 6.24 -12.47 -14.88
CA PRO A 37 5.02 -11.69 -15.02
C PRO A 37 4.06 -12.23 -16.10
N ASP A 38 4.59 -12.80 -17.18
CA ASP A 38 3.77 -13.44 -18.24
C ASP A 38 2.94 -14.63 -17.72
N ALA A 39 3.43 -15.36 -16.70
CA ALA A 39 2.66 -16.45 -16.11
C ALA A 39 1.49 -15.95 -15.25
N ALA A 40 1.56 -14.70 -14.75
CA ALA A 40 0.44 -14.08 -14.03
C ALA A 40 -0.78 -13.87 -14.95
N GLU A 41 -0.58 -13.83 -16.28
CA GLU A 41 -1.68 -13.73 -17.23
C GLU A 41 -2.55 -14.98 -17.25
N GLY A 42 -1.94 -16.15 -17.02
CA GLY A 42 -2.61 -17.45 -16.96
C GLY A 42 -3.43 -17.69 -15.70
N VAL A 43 -3.45 -16.74 -14.74
CA VAL A 43 -4.25 -16.85 -13.52
C VAL A 43 -5.73 -17.07 -13.88
N SER A 44 -6.35 -18.12 -13.33
CA SER A 44 -7.70 -18.52 -13.69
C SER A 44 -8.75 -17.50 -13.24
N SER A 45 -9.85 -17.36 -13.98
CA SER A 45 -10.94 -16.42 -13.63
C SER A 45 -11.51 -16.61 -12.22
N PRO A 46 -11.70 -17.84 -11.69
CA PRO A 46 -12.14 -18.02 -10.31
C PRO A 46 -11.17 -17.45 -9.28
N LEU A 47 -9.85 -17.52 -9.55
CA LEU A 47 -8.83 -16.95 -8.68
C LEU A 47 -8.86 -15.41 -8.73
N VAL A 48 -9.10 -14.81 -9.90
CA VAL A 48 -9.28 -13.36 -10.04
C VAL A 48 -10.52 -12.88 -9.27
N GLU A 49 -11.64 -13.59 -9.39
CA GLU A 49 -12.88 -13.32 -8.64
C GLU A 49 -12.67 -13.43 -7.12
N LEU A 50 -11.93 -14.45 -6.68
CA LEU A 50 -11.56 -14.61 -5.27
C LEU A 50 -10.69 -13.45 -4.77
N LEU A 51 -9.69 -13.02 -5.54
CA LEU A 51 -8.83 -11.87 -5.19
C LEU A 51 -9.65 -10.59 -5.07
N ALA A 52 -10.52 -10.31 -6.04
CA ALA A 52 -11.43 -9.16 -5.99
C ALA A 52 -12.36 -9.22 -4.76
N TRP A 53 -12.85 -10.42 -4.45
CA TRP A 53 -13.68 -10.64 -3.28
C TRP A 53 -12.93 -10.30 -2.00
N LEU A 54 -11.72 -10.85 -1.84
CA LEU A 54 -10.87 -10.67 -0.66
C LEU A 54 -10.48 -9.20 -0.47
N LEU A 55 -10.05 -8.51 -1.53
CA LEU A 55 -9.70 -7.08 -1.50
C LEU A 55 -10.88 -6.20 -1.08
N CYS A 56 -12.07 -6.45 -1.64
CA CYS A 56 -13.29 -5.71 -1.27
C CYS A 56 -13.84 -6.07 0.12
N ALA A 57 -13.29 -7.09 0.77
CA ALA A 57 -13.65 -7.56 2.11
C ALA A 57 -12.46 -7.50 3.08
N ALA A 58 -11.43 -6.72 2.77
CA ALA A 58 -10.21 -6.59 3.56
C ALA A 58 -10.48 -6.20 5.02
N ASP A 59 -11.52 -5.41 5.27
CA ASP A 59 -11.99 -5.01 6.61
C ASP A 59 -12.52 -6.20 7.44
N ARG A 60 -12.90 -7.31 6.80
CA ARG A 60 -13.48 -8.50 7.44
C ARG A 60 -12.46 -9.59 7.73
N LEU A 61 -11.27 -9.53 7.15
CA LEU A 61 -10.25 -10.58 7.28
C LEU A 61 -9.64 -10.67 8.70
N LYS A 62 -9.83 -9.65 9.55
CA LYS A 62 -9.33 -9.58 10.94
C LYS A 62 -7.81 -9.82 11.09
N LYS A 63 -7.03 -9.78 10.00
CA LYS A 63 -5.56 -9.86 9.93
C LYS A 63 -5.06 -8.73 9.01
N PRO A 64 -4.62 -7.59 9.56
CA PRO A 64 -4.18 -6.43 8.77
C PRO A 64 -3.06 -6.77 7.77
N TYR A 65 -2.12 -7.63 8.15
CA TYR A 65 -1.02 -8.06 7.28
C TYR A 65 -1.49 -8.85 6.05
N LEU A 66 -2.54 -9.66 6.17
CA LEU A 66 -3.07 -10.39 5.02
C LEU A 66 -3.72 -9.42 4.03
N SER A 67 -4.47 -8.43 4.53
CA SER A 67 -5.04 -7.37 3.72
C SER A 67 -3.96 -6.54 3.02
N ALA A 68 -2.87 -6.21 3.73
CA ALA A 68 -1.71 -5.52 3.18
C ALA A 68 -1.07 -6.31 2.04
N LYS A 69 -0.82 -7.61 2.25
CA LYS A 69 -0.24 -8.50 1.23
C LYS A 69 -1.14 -8.64 -0.01
N LEU A 70 -2.47 -8.70 0.16
CA LEU A 70 -3.40 -8.71 -0.98
C LEU A 70 -3.37 -7.39 -1.77
N VAL A 71 -3.28 -6.25 -1.07
CA VAL A 71 -3.12 -4.94 -1.72
C VAL A 71 -1.78 -4.88 -2.48
N GLU A 72 -0.72 -5.42 -1.90
CA GLU A 72 0.59 -5.55 -2.55
C GLU A 72 0.51 -6.40 -3.82
N VAL A 73 -0.18 -7.54 -3.81
CA VAL A 73 -0.41 -8.36 -5.03
C VAL A 73 -1.03 -7.53 -6.15
N LEU A 74 -2.10 -6.77 -5.86
CA LEU A 74 -2.75 -5.94 -6.86
C LEU A 74 -1.85 -4.79 -7.33
N PHE A 75 -1.11 -4.17 -6.41
CA PHE A 75 -0.15 -3.12 -6.72
C PHE A 75 0.97 -3.64 -7.64
N CYS A 76 1.62 -4.74 -7.29
CA CYS A 76 2.67 -5.36 -8.10
C CYS A 76 2.13 -5.79 -9.47
N ALA A 77 0.95 -6.40 -9.53
CA ALA A 77 0.33 -6.77 -10.81
C ALA A 77 0.04 -5.53 -11.69
N HIS A 78 -0.32 -4.40 -11.06
CA HIS A 78 -0.54 -3.13 -11.76
C HIS A 78 0.77 -2.53 -12.28
N VAL A 79 1.81 -2.44 -11.44
CA VAL A 79 3.10 -1.79 -11.78
C VAL A 79 3.95 -2.64 -12.72
N ALA A 80 3.99 -3.96 -12.53
CA ALA A 80 4.75 -4.87 -13.38
C ALA A 80 4.19 -5.02 -14.80
N GLY A 81 3.08 -4.34 -15.12
CA GLY A 81 2.45 -4.45 -16.42
C GLY A 81 1.84 -5.83 -16.67
N CYS A 82 1.50 -6.59 -15.61
CA CYS A 82 0.70 -7.82 -15.68
C CYS A 82 -0.76 -7.46 -15.99
N GLY A 83 -0.96 -6.77 -17.11
CA GLY A 83 -2.15 -6.01 -17.46
C GLY A 83 -3.40 -6.89 -17.50
N SER A 84 -3.27 -8.16 -17.87
CA SER A 84 -4.40 -9.09 -17.89
C SER A 84 -4.90 -9.48 -16.49
N LEU A 85 -4.05 -9.63 -15.47
CA LEU A 85 -4.51 -9.93 -14.10
C LEU A 85 -5.18 -8.70 -13.48
N SER A 86 -4.45 -7.58 -13.44
CA SER A 86 -4.94 -6.32 -12.86
C SER A 86 -6.19 -5.83 -13.60
N SER A 87 -6.19 -5.81 -14.93
CA SER A 87 -7.35 -5.33 -15.69
C SER A 87 -8.57 -6.24 -15.58
N ARG A 88 -8.39 -7.58 -15.57
CA ARG A 88 -9.51 -8.50 -15.34
C ARG A 88 -10.12 -8.28 -13.96
N LEU A 89 -9.29 -8.14 -12.92
CA LEU A 89 -9.76 -7.86 -11.56
C LEU A 89 -10.54 -6.55 -11.50
N LEU A 90 -9.99 -5.48 -12.07
CA LEU A 90 -10.59 -4.15 -12.07
C LEU A 90 -11.81 -4.02 -12.99
N ALA A 91 -12.02 -4.95 -13.91
CA ALA A 91 -13.21 -5.04 -14.76
C ALA A 91 -14.39 -5.75 -14.06
N LEU A 92 -14.15 -6.45 -12.94
CA LEU A 92 -15.21 -7.13 -12.22
C LEU A 92 -16.22 -6.12 -11.62
N PRO A 93 -17.53 -6.34 -11.75
CA PRO A 93 -18.56 -5.42 -11.25
C PRO A 93 -18.39 -5.08 -9.77
N ARG A 94 -18.03 -6.08 -8.96
CA ARG A 94 -17.76 -5.89 -7.54
C ARG A 94 -16.57 -4.98 -7.30
N ALA A 95 -15.47 -5.15 -8.04
CA ALA A 95 -14.30 -4.31 -7.90
C ALA A 95 -14.64 -2.85 -8.26
N GLN A 96 -15.34 -2.65 -9.38
CA GLN A 96 -15.81 -1.33 -9.82
C GLN A 96 -16.62 -0.60 -8.75
N GLN A 97 -17.48 -1.31 -8.03
CA GLN A 97 -18.38 -0.72 -7.03
C GLN A 97 -17.75 -0.56 -5.64
N ARG A 98 -16.77 -1.39 -5.28
CA ARG A 98 -16.35 -1.52 -3.87
C ARG A 98 -14.87 -1.38 -3.62
N LEU A 99 -14.01 -1.51 -4.63
CA LEU A 99 -12.57 -1.52 -4.40
C LEU A 99 -12.06 -0.16 -3.93
N GLY A 100 -12.44 0.93 -4.60
CA GLY A 100 -12.06 2.30 -4.19
C GLY A 100 -12.44 2.61 -2.73
N PRO A 101 -13.72 2.48 -2.34
CA PRO A 101 -14.15 2.65 -0.95
C PRO A 101 -13.44 1.72 0.04
N ALA A 102 -13.22 0.45 -0.32
CA ALA A 102 -12.50 -0.50 0.53
C ALA A 102 -11.04 -0.08 0.76
N LEU A 103 -10.35 0.41 -0.28
CA LEU A 103 -8.99 0.91 -0.20
C LEU A 103 -8.89 2.19 0.65
N MET A 104 -9.80 3.15 0.48
CA MET A 104 -9.85 4.36 1.33
C MET A 104 -10.06 4.00 2.81
N ARG A 105 -10.88 2.99 3.09
CA ARG A 105 -11.07 2.49 4.45
C ARG A 105 -9.84 1.78 4.99
N PHE A 106 -9.22 0.93 4.19
CA PHE A 106 -8.01 0.24 4.61
C PHE A 106 -6.86 1.21 4.86
N TYR A 107 -6.73 2.27 4.06
CA TYR A 107 -5.77 3.35 4.28
C TYR A 107 -5.89 3.94 5.69
N THR A 108 -7.13 4.15 6.17
CA THR A 108 -7.38 4.68 7.51
C THR A 108 -7.17 3.67 8.64
N ASP A 109 -7.41 2.39 8.38
CA ASP A 109 -7.38 1.35 9.40
C ASP A 109 -5.93 0.86 9.69
N VAL A 110 -4.96 1.17 8.83
CA VAL A 110 -3.55 0.71 8.89
C VAL A 110 -2.71 1.45 9.96
N GLU A 111 -3.33 2.06 10.97
CA GLU A 111 -2.63 2.83 12.03
C GLU A 111 -2.05 1.98 13.18
N SER A 112 -2.47 0.72 13.38
CA SER A 112 -1.98 -0.10 14.50
C SER A 112 -1.87 -1.59 14.17
N THR A 113 -0.67 -2.07 13.84
CA THR A 113 -0.30 -3.50 13.79
C THR A 113 0.57 -3.98 14.96
N GLY A 114 0.95 -3.10 15.90
CA GLY A 114 1.55 -3.42 17.20
C GLY A 114 2.97 -4.00 17.21
N ALA A 115 3.77 -3.86 16.15
CA ALA A 115 5.12 -4.45 16.03
C ALA A 115 6.17 -3.40 15.63
N ALA A 116 7.43 -3.55 16.07
CA ALA A 116 8.49 -2.54 15.88
C ALA A 116 8.86 -2.19 14.42
N SER A 117 8.45 -2.97 13.41
CA SER A 117 8.57 -2.63 11.97
C SER A 117 7.37 -1.83 11.42
N GLU A 118 6.32 -1.62 12.23
CA GLU A 118 5.01 -1.03 11.88
C GLU A 118 5.09 0.21 11.01
N PHE A 119 6.08 1.04 11.33
CA PHE A 119 6.15 2.38 10.82
C PHE A 119 6.43 2.40 9.32
N TYR A 120 7.34 1.54 8.85
CA TYR A 120 7.65 1.42 7.42
C TYR A 120 6.58 0.62 6.68
N ASP A 121 5.99 -0.36 7.34
CA ASP A 121 4.92 -1.17 6.77
C ASP A 121 3.70 -0.28 6.44
N LYS A 122 3.29 0.64 7.34
CA LYS A 122 2.10 1.46 7.11
C LYS A 122 2.22 2.43 5.95
N PHE A 123 3.35 3.17 5.84
CA PHE A 123 3.51 4.12 4.74
C PHE A 123 3.70 3.41 3.40
N THR A 124 4.36 2.24 3.38
CA THR A 124 4.49 1.41 2.18
C THR A 124 3.11 0.92 1.72
N ILE A 125 2.29 0.42 2.65
CA ILE A 125 0.90 0.02 2.35
C ILE A 125 0.10 1.21 1.80
N ARG A 126 0.20 2.38 2.44
CA ARG A 126 -0.48 3.60 2.01
C ARG A 126 -0.04 4.06 0.62
N TYR A 127 1.25 3.96 0.31
CA TYR A 127 1.77 4.20 -1.03
C TYR A 127 1.20 3.25 -2.07
N HIS A 128 1.14 1.94 -1.78
CA HIS A 128 0.47 0.97 -2.67
C HIS A 128 -0.99 1.37 -2.92
N ILE A 129 -1.71 1.75 -1.87
CA ILE A 129 -3.10 2.21 -1.96
C ILE A 129 -3.22 3.49 -2.81
N SER A 130 -2.36 4.48 -2.60
CA SER A 130 -2.37 5.75 -3.35
C SER A 130 -2.17 5.52 -4.85
N VAL A 131 -1.20 4.69 -5.25
CA VAL A 131 -0.97 4.35 -6.66
C VAL A 131 -2.19 3.65 -7.26
N LEU A 132 -2.79 2.71 -6.52
CA LEU A 132 -4.01 2.04 -6.97
C LEU A 132 -5.18 3.01 -7.11
N LEU A 133 -5.43 3.88 -6.12
CA LEU A 133 -6.52 4.87 -6.16
C LEU A 133 -6.40 5.82 -7.36
N LYS A 134 -5.19 6.25 -7.72
CA LYS A 134 -4.96 7.02 -8.96
C LYS A 134 -5.38 6.24 -10.19
N SER A 135 -4.99 4.96 -10.30
CA SER A 135 -5.41 4.10 -11.41
C SER A 135 -6.93 3.88 -11.45
N LEU A 136 -7.58 3.82 -10.28
CA LEU A 136 -9.03 3.72 -10.18
C LEU A 136 -9.73 5.01 -10.62
N TRP A 137 -9.16 6.18 -10.32
CA TRP A 137 -9.74 7.48 -10.64
C TRP A 137 -9.88 7.72 -12.15
N GLU A 138 -8.94 7.19 -12.94
CA GLU A 138 -8.98 7.23 -14.41
C GLU A 138 -10.11 6.37 -15.01
N ARG A 139 -10.75 5.49 -14.22
CA ARG A 139 -11.81 4.57 -14.67
C ARG A 139 -13.19 5.06 -14.20
N PRO A 140 -14.14 5.39 -15.11
CA PRO A 140 -15.42 6.01 -14.76
C PRO A 140 -16.20 5.30 -13.65
N HIS A 141 -16.39 3.98 -13.75
CA HIS A 141 -17.16 3.23 -12.75
C HIS A 141 -16.54 3.21 -11.36
N HIS A 142 -15.20 3.17 -11.28
CA HIS A 142 -14.51 3.23 -9.99
C HIS A 142 -14.56 4.63 -9.39
N ARG A 143 -14.39 5.67 -10.24
CA ARG A 143 -14.52 7.07 -9.82
C ARG A 143 -15.92 7.36 -9.28
N GLU A 144 -16.97 6.87 -9.94
CA GLU A 144 -18.35 6.97 -9.45
C GLU A 144 -18.51 6.35 -8.06
N ALA A 145 -17.93 5.17 -7.82
CA ALA A 145 -17.97 4.53 -6.50
C ALA A 145 -17.24 5.34 -5.42
N ILE A 146 -16.10 5.95 -5.74
CA ILE A 146 -15.35 6.83 -4.82
C ILE A 146 -16.17 8.09 -4.50
N LEU A 147 -16.79 8.71 -5.50
CA LEU A 147 -17.65 9.89 -5.32
C LEU A 147 -18.94 9.56 -4.55
N ALA A 148 -19.48 8.35 -4.72
CA ALA A 148 -20.63 7.87 -3.95
C ALA A 148 -20.28 7.77 -2.45
N GLU A 149 -19.10 7.26 -2.09
CA GLU A 149 -18.63 7.22 -0.70
C GLU A 149 -18.46 8.63 -0.11
N ALA A 150 -17.96 9.58 -0.90
CA ALA A 150 -17.83 10.97 -0.47
C ALA A 150 -19.18 11.67 -0.22
N SER A 151 -20.20 11.37 -1.04
CA SER A 151 -21.52 12.01 -0.98
C SER A 151 -22.49 11.37 0.04
N GLN A 152 -22.35 10.08 0.35
CA GLN A 152 -23.26 9.34 1.25
C GLN A 152 -22.86 9.46 2.74
N GLY A 153 -22.77 10.69 3.23
CA GLY A 153 -22.50 10.97 4.64
C GLY A 153 -21.01 11.03 5.01
N GLY A 154 -20.11 10.73 4.06
CA GLY A 154 -18.73 11.24 3.95
C GLY A 154 -17.76 10.99 5.12
N ARG A 155 -18.18 10.39 6.24
CA ARG A 155 -17.32 10.26 7.43
C ARG A 155 -16.05 9.46 7.14
N GLN A 156 -16.17 8.38 6.38
CA GLN A 156 -15.02 7.56 6.00
C GLN A 156 -14.11 8.31 5.02
N PHE A 157 -14.70 8.98 4.03
CA PHE A 157 -13.96 9.83 3.09
C PHE A 157 -13.21 10.97 3.79
N VAL A 158 -13.86 11.67 4.73
CA VAL A 158 -13.24 12.74 5.53
C VAL A 158 -12.11 12.18 6.39
N ARG A 159 -12.29 11.01 7.03
CA ARG A 159 -11.18 10.35 7.77
C ARG A 159 -10.01 10.02 6.86
N PHE A 160 -10.29 9.54 5.65
CA PHE A 160 -9.27 9.25 4.64
C PHE A 160 -8.51 10.52 4.23
N VAL A 161 -9.20 11.60 3.87
CA VAL A 161 -8.57 12.89 3.51
C VAL A 161 -7.76 13.46 4.68
N ASN A 162 -8.30 13.45 5.90
CA ASN A 162 -7.57 13.92 7.08
C ASN A 162 -6.30 13.11 7.30
N MET A 163 -6.34 11.79 7.07
CA MET A 163 -5.16 10.94 7.22
C MET A 163 -4.12 11.18 6.12
N LEU A 164 -4.56 11.37 4.87
CA LEU A 164 -3.70 11.80 3.76
C LEU A 164 -2.99 13.13 4.07
N MET A 165 -3.71 14.11 4.60
CA MET A 165 -3.13 15.41 4.98
C MET A 165 -2.08 15.24 6.08
N ASN A 166 -2.39 14.48 7.13
CA ASN A 166 -1.45 14.21 8.22
C ASN A 166 -0.19 13.50 7.71
N ASP A 167 -0.34 12.50 6.84
CA ASP A 167 0.78 11.78 6.25
C ASP A 167 1.63 12.68 5.37
N THR A 168 1.01 13.58 4.61
CA THR A 168 1.70 14.56 3.79
C THR A 168 2.58 15.47 4.64
N THR A 169 2.02 16.05 5.71
CA THR A 169 2.79 16.88 6.64
C THR A 169 3.94 16.10 7.25
N PHE A 170 3.66 14.92 7.79
CA PHE A 170 4.65 14.08 8.43
C PHE A 170 5.81 13.69 7.48
N LEU A 171 5.48 13.19 6.29
CA LEU A 171 6.48 12.72 5.33
C LEU A 171 7.33 13.87 4.77
N LEU A 172 6.75 15.07 4.60
CA LEU A 172 7.50 16.25 4.17
C LEU A 172 8.45 16.73 5.27
N ASP A 173 7.99 16.80 6.52
CA ASP A 173 8.82 17.20 7.66
C ASP A 173 10.02 16.25 7.82
N GLU A 174 9.78 14.94 7.83
CA GLU A 174 10.83 13.92 7.90
C GLU A 174 11.78 13.94 6.70
N SER A 175 11.27 14.21 5.50
CA SER A 175 12.09 14.34 4.29
C SER A 175 13.05 15.52 4.43
N LEU A 176 12.56 16.68 4.88
CA LEU A 176 13.37 17.88 5.07
C LEU A 176 14.39 17.70 6.20
N GLU A 177 14.00 17.05 7.29
CA GLU A 177 14.93 16.75 8.39
C GLU A 177 16.04 15.79 7.94
N SER A 178 15.68 14.74 7.19
CA SER A 178 16.65 13.80 6.64
C SER A 178 17.62 14.47 5.65
N LEU A 179 17.12 15.36 4.78
CA LEU A 179 17.96 16.17 3.90
C LEU A 179 18.92 17.07 4.68
N LYS A 180 18.46 17.68 5.79
CA LYS A 180 19.31 18.48 6.65
C LYS A 180 20.44 17.64 7.28
N ARG A 181 20.14 16.43 7.77
CA ARG A 181 21.15 15.50 8.31
C ARG A 181 22.16 15.06 7.25
N LEU A 182 21.70 14.77 6.03
CA LEU A 182 22.59 14.46 4.91
C LEU A 182 23.52 15.63 4.58
N HIS A 183 22.97 16.84 4.50
CA HIS A 183 23.75 18.04 4.19
C HIS A 183 24.84 18.29 5.23
N THR A 184 24.49 18.32 6.52
CA THR A 184 25.48 18.51 7.61
C THR A 184 26.47 17.34 7.70
N GLY A 185 26.04 16.13 7.36
CA GLY A 185 26.87 14.94 7.35
C GLY A 185 27.84 14.87 6.17
N ILE A 186 27.60 15.58 5.06
CA ILE A 186 28.50 15.70 3.91
C ILE A 186 29.43 16.91 4.06
N GLU A 187 28.97 17.99 4.68
CA GLU A 187 29.77 19.19 4.85
C GLU A 187 31.05 18.92 5.67
N PRO A 188 32.21 19.41 5.20
CA PRO A 188 33.43 19.39 5.98
C PRO A 188 33.25 20.30 7.19
N ALA A 189 33.75 19.88 8.35
CA ALA A 189 33.72 20.73 9.55
C ALA A 189 34.41 22.08 9.22
N PRO A 190 33.79 23.22 9.54
CA PRO A 190 34.39 24.52 9.29
C PRO A 190 35.73 24.60 10.03
N GLY A 191 36.82 24.75 9.28
CA GLY A 191 38.17 24.89 9.85
C GLY A 191 39.15 23.74 9.58
N GLY A 192 38.83 22.74 8.75
CA GLY A 192 39.83 21.75 8.30
C GLY A 192 40.43 20.93 9.45
N GLY A 193 39.56 20.43 10.34
CA GLY A 193 39.97 19.58 11.46
C GLY A 193 40.69 18.29 11.02
N PRO A 194 41.47 17.65 11.91
CA PRO A 194 42.27 16.48 11.60
C PRO A 194 41.40 15.37 10.97
N SER A 195 41.98 14.65 10.01
CA SER A 195 41.33 13.52 9.34
C SER A 195 40.76 12.54 10.37
N LEU A 196 39.45 12.28 10.28
CA LEU A 196 38.75 11.33 11.16
C LEU A 196 39.44 9.96 11.15
N PRO A 197 39.51 9.24 12.30
CA PRO A 197 39.98 7.86 12.34
C PRO A 197 39.21 6.97 11.36
N PRO A 198 39.85 5.95 10.75
CA PRO A 198 39.21 5.10 9.74
C PRO A 198 37.89 4.45 10.20
N ALA A 199 37.78 4.07 11.47
CA ALA A 199 36.55 3.49 12.03
C ALA A 199 35.40 4.50 12.12
N GLU A 200 35.70 5.75 12.49
CA GLU A 200 34.71 6.83 12.58
C GLU A 200 34.25 7.29 11.19
N LEU A 201 35.18 7.31 10.22
CA LEU A 201 34.86 7.55 8.82
C LEU A 201 33.93 6.46 8.25
N GLN A 202 34.19 5.19 8.58
CA GLN A 202 33.33 4.08 8.17
C GLN A 202 31.94 4.15 8.81
N SER A 203 31.87 4.51 10.09
CA SER A 203 30.60 4.73 10.80
C SER A 203 29.79 5.87 10.16
N ARG A 204 30.43 7.02 9.91
CA ARG A 204 29.81 8.17 9.23
C ARG A 204 29.29 7.81 7.84
N ARG A 205 30.05 7.05 7.05
CA ARG A 205 29.61 6.56 5.73
C ARG A 205 28.39 5.64 5.82
N ARG A 206 28.33 4.76 6.82
CA ARG A 206 27.18 3.88 7.04
C ARG A 206 25.93 4.69 7.42
N GLN A 207 26.08 5.66 8.32
CA GLN A 207 24.98 6.53 8.72
C GLN A 207 24.43 7.33 7.53
N LEU A 208 25.32 7.97 6.74
CA LEU A 208 24.91 8.69 5.54
C LEU A 208 24.17 7.80 4.53
N ALA A 209 24.63 6.56 4.33
CA ALA A 209 23.96 5.63 3.43
C ALA A 209 22.60 5.14 3.96
N MET A 210 22.36 5.19 5.28
CA MET A 210 21.06 4.93 5.88
C MET A 210 20.14 6.14 5.74
N ASP A 211 20.63 7.32 6.09
CA ASP A 211 19.91 8.59 5.96
C ASP A 211 19.47 8.84 4.51
N GLU A 212 20.33 8.52 3.53
CA GLU A 212 20.02 8.64 2.11
C GLU A 212 18.87 7.72 1.70
N ARG A 213 18.91 6.45 2.11
CA ARG A 213 17.85 5.48 1.81
C ARG A 213 16.53 5.91 2.44
N GLN A 214 16.55 6.35 3.69
CA GLN A 214 15.37 6.81 4.40
C GLN A 214 14.80 8.09 3.78
N CYS A 215 15.67 9.05 3.43
CA CYS A 215 15.28 10.28 2.74
C CYS A 215 14.59 9.99 1.41
N ARG A 216 15.16 9.09 0.59
CA ARG A 216 14.56 8.68 -0.69
C ARG A 216 13.18 8.07 -0.47
N SER A 217 13.05 7.18 0.52
CA SER A 217 11.77 6.58 0.88
C SER A 217 10.74 7.65 1.22
N TYR A 218 11.03 8.56 2.16
CA TYR A 218 10.09 9.60 2.56
C TYR A 218 9.69 10.53 1.42
N LEU A 219 10.63 10.92 0.56
CA LEU A 219 10.34 11.78 -0.59
C LEU A 219 9.43 11.08 -1.62
N THR A 220 9.67 9.79 -1.91
CA THR A 220 8.80 9.01 -2.79
C THR A 220 7.39 8.91 -2.23
N LEU A 221 7.26 8.63 -0.94
CA LEU A 221 5.97 8.54 -0.26
C LEU A 221 5.26 9.90 -0.24
N ALA A 222 5.96 10.97 0.14
CA ALA A 222 5.43 12.33 0.19
C ALA A 222 4.88 12.77 -1.17
N ARG A 223 5.65 12.54 -2.24
CA ARG A 223 5.24 12.85 -3.61
C ARG A 223 3.93 12.16 -3.96
N GLU A 224 3.83 10.86 -3.75
CA GLU A 224 2.62 10.13 -4.12
C GLU A 224 1.39 10.58 -3.31
N THR A 225 1.56 10.87 -2.02
CA THR A 225 0.48 11.36 -1.15
C THR A 225 0.00 12.73 -1.61
N VAL A 226 0.92 13.66 -1.91
CA VAL A 226 0.58 15.00 -2.46
C VAL A 226 -0.14 14.88 -3.79
N ASP A 227 0.39 14.06 -4.70
CA ASP A 227 -0.25 13.82 -5.99
C ASP A 227 -1.65 13.22 -5.82
N THR A 228 -1.88 12.38 -4.80
CA THR A 228 -3.21 11.81 -4.50
C THR A 228 -4.20 12.89 -4.06
N LEU A 229 -3.75 13.93 -3.34
CA LEU A 229 -4.60 15.05 -2.94
C LEU A 229 -5.04 15.94 -4.11
N HIS A 230 -4.33 15.89 -5.25
CA HIS A 230 -4.69 16.64 -6.45
C HIS A 230 -5.93 16.05 -7.16
N TYR A 231 -6.19 14.76 -6.98
CA TYR A 231 -7.31 14.04 -7.60
C TYR A 231 -8.56 14.09 -6.72
#